data_AF-A0ABD2PNV8-F1
#
_entry.id   AF-A0ABD2PNV8-F1
#
_cell.length_a   1.000
_cell.length_b   1.000
_cell.length_c   1.000
_cell.angle_alpha   90.00
_cell.angle_beta   90.00
_cell.angle_gamma   90.00
#
_symmetry.space_group_name_H-M   'P 1'
#
loop_
_entity.id
_entity.type
_entity.pdbx_description
1 polymer ?
#
loop_
_entity_poly.entity_id
_entity_poly.type
_entity_poly.pdbx_seq_one_letter_code
_entity_poly.pdbx_strand_id
1 'polypeptide(L)'
;MVKILLSLFAIAIVGAMGMNSQERTTFLNGHNRLRGDLVAGRVPGQPKAKSMTTMIWDNGLQATAQKKADSCVFSHDTSADRTPAGQASNQLYGWIGQNLAMMASSTGTFN
;
A
#
# COMPACT_ATOMS: atom_id res chain seq x y z
N MET A 1 -22.46 29.41 19.46
CA MET A 1 -22.99 28.52 18.39
C MET A 1 -22.02 28.32 17.21
N VAL A 2 -21.16 29.30 16.85
CA VAL A 2 -20.22 29.17 15.72
C VAL A 2 -19.03 28.22 15.97
N LYS A 3 -18.61 28.03 17.24
CA LYS A 3 -17.47 27.16 17.59
C LYS A 3 -17.71 25.66 17.35
N ILE A 4 -18.96 25.19 17.48
CA ILE A 4 -19.32 23.77 17.29
C ILE A 4 -19.29 23.39 15.80
N LEU A 5 -19.64 24.33 14.91
CA LEU A 5 -19.64 24.11 13.46
C LEU A 5 -18.21 23.96 12.88
N LEU A 6 -17.25 24.76 13.38
CA LEU A 6 -15.83 24.68 12.97
C LEU A 6 -15.16 23.38 13.42
N SER A 7 -15.51 22.86 14.60
CA SER A 7 -14.98 21.59 15.10
C SER A 7 -15.53 20.36 14.36
N LEU A 8 -16.78 20.41 13.86
CA LEU A 8 -17.34 19.33 13.04
C LEU A 8 -16.78 19.32 11.62
N PHE A 9 -16.37 20.47 11.09
CA PHE A 9 -15.76 20.57 9.76
C PHE A 9 -14.32 20.00 9.73
N ALA A 10 -13.56 20.14 10.82
CA ALA A 10 -12.21 19.57 10.92
C ALA A 10 -12.21 18.02 11.02
N ILE A 11 -13.25 17.44 11.64
CA ILE A 11 -13.37 15.98 11.82
C ILE A 11 -13.74 15.28 10.50
N ALA A 12 -14.43 15.97 9.58
CA ALA A 12 -14.82 15.42 8.28
C ALA A 12 -13.70 15.42 7.21
N ILE A 13 -12.63 16.20 7.40
CA ILE A 13 -11.53 16.27 6.41
C ILE A 13 -10.55 15.10 6.56
N VAL A 14 -10.54 14.43 7.72
CA VAL A 14 -9.66 13.27 8.01
C VAL A 14 -10.39 11.94 7.77
N GLY A 15 -11.50 11.94 7.04
CA GLY A 15 -12.21 10.73 6.63
C GLY A 15 -11.69 10.19 5.30
N ALA A 16 -10.84 9.16 5.36
CA ALA A 16 -10.45 8.25 4.27
C ALA A 16 -10.52 8.82 2.85
N MET A 17 -9.55 9.68 2.48
CA MET A 17 -9.41 10.10 1.08
C MET A 17 -8.82 8.93 0.29
N GLY A 18 -9.68 8.18 -0.39
CA GLY A 18 -9.23 7.06 -1.24
C GLY A 18 -8.31 7.54 -2.35
N MET A 19 -7.36 6.68 -2.74
CA MET A 19 -6.39 7.00 -3.80
C MET A 19 -7.07 7.42 -5.10
N ASN A 20 -6.71 8.61 -5.61
CA ASN A 20 -7.24 9.14 -6.87
C ASN A 20 -6.52 8.57 -8.11
N SER A 21 -7.00 8.90 -9.31
CA SER A 21 -6.47 8.33 -10.57
C SER A 21 -5.02 8.72 -10.85
N GLN A 22 -4.61 9.95 -10.51
CA GLN A 22 -3.24 10.42 -10.72
C GLN A 22 -2.27 9.73 -9.76
N GLU A 23 -2.66 9.58 -8.50
CA GLU A 23 -1.88 8.85 -7.49
C GLU A 23 -1.73 7.39 -7.87
N ARG A 24 -2.82 6.76 -8.33
CA ARG A 24 -2.82 5.39 -8.85
C ARG A 24 -1.80 5.21 -9.97
N THR A 25 -1.84 6.08 -10.99
CA THR A 25 -0.91 6.03 -12.12
C THR A 25 0.52 6.23 -11.66
N THR A 26 0.76 7.19 -10.77
CA THR A 26 2.10 7.47 -10.22
C THR A 26 2.64 6.27 -9.46
N PHE A 27 1.81 5.66 -8.59
CA PHE A 27 2.16 4.48 -7.81
C PHE A 27 2.53 3.30 -8.72
N LEU A 28 1.67 2.97 -9.69
CA LEU A 28 1.88 1.84 -10.60
C LEU A 28 3.13 2.04 -11.46
N ASN A 29 3.30 3.24 -12.02
CA ASN A 29 4.47 3.57 -12.86
C ASN A 29 5.77 3.54 -12.05
N GLY A 30 5.76 4.04 -10.82
CA GLY A 30 6.92 3.97 -9.92
C GLY A 30 7.36 2.53 -9.65
N HIS A 31 6.41 1.65 -9.32
CA HIS A 31 6.71 0.22 -9.11
C HIS A 31 7.26 -0.44 -10.37
N ASN A 32 6.62 -0.23 -11.52
CA ASN A 32 7.06 -0.82 -12.78
C ASN A 32 8.42 -0.29 -13.23
N ARG A 33 8.71 0.99 -13.00
CA ARG A 33 10.05 1.57 -13.25
C ARG A 33 11.11 0.87 -12.41
N LEU A 34 10.91 0.77 -11.09
CA LEU A 34 11.89 0.14 -10.18
C LEU A 34 12.09 -1.35 -10.49
N ARG A 35 11.01 -2.08 -10.80
CA ARG A 35 11.10 -3.49 -11.24
C ARG A 35 11.87 -3.62 -12.55
N GLY A 36 11.67 -2.70 -13.49
CA GLY A 36 12.43 -2.62 -14.74
C GLY A 36 13.91 -2.32 -14.50
N ASP A 37 14.23 -1.38 -13.61
CA ASP A 37 15.62 -1.05 -13.24
C ASP A 37 16.32 -2.25 -12.60
N LEU A 38 15.62 -3.05 -11.78
CA LEU A 38 16.17 -4.25 -11.16
C LEU A 38 16.51 -5.34 -12.20
N VAL A 39 15.66 -5.55 -13.20
CA VAL A 39 15.94 -6.46 -14.33
C VAL A 39 17.07 -5.92 -15.21
N ALA A 40 17.16 -4.60 -15.37
CA ALA A 40 18.25 -3.96 -16.10
C ALA A 40 19.60 -3.97 -15.34
N GLY A 41 19.60 -4.35 -14.06
CA GLY A 41 20.80 -4.31 -13.20
C GLY A 41 21.22 -2.89 -12.84
N ARG A 42 20.29 -1.94 -12.81
CA ARG A 42 20.53 -0.51 -12.55
C ARG A 42 20.30 -0.11 -11.09
N VAL A 43 19.99 -1.07 -10.21
CA VAL A 43 19.78 -0.84 -8.78
C VAL A 43 21.09 -1.16 -8.03
N PRO A 44 21.82 -0.17 -7.50
CA PRO A 44 23.09 -0.41 -6.81
C PRO A 44 22.90 -1.34 -5.59
N GLY A 45 23.86 -2.25 -5.38
CA GLY A 45 23.84 -3.18 -4.24
C GLY A 45 22.81 -4.32 -4.35
N GLN A 46 22.04 -4.40 -5.43
CA GLN A 46 21.09 -5.48 -5.67
C GLN A 46 21.54 -6.34 -6.86
N PRO A 47 21.45 -7.68 -6.78
CA PRO A 47 21.74 -8.53 -7.92
C PRO A 47 20.73 -8.28 -9.04
N LYS A 48 21.20 -8.38 -10.29
CA LYS A 48 20.32 -8.26 -11.47
C LYS A 48 19.27 -9.36 -11.44
N ALA A 49 18.00 -8.97 -11.51
CA ALA A 49 16.90 -9.93 -11.62
C ALA A 49 16.87 -10.59 -13.01
N LYS A 50 16.61 -11.90 -13.06
CA LYS A 50 16.49 -12.64 -14.33
C LYS A 50 15.27 -12.19 -15.15
N SER A 51 14.14 -11.98 -14.48
CA SER A 51 12.89 -11.51 -15.07
C SER A 51 11.94 -10.99 -13.98
N MET A 52 11.17 -9.96 -14.29
CA MET A 52 10.10 -9.42 -13.44
C MET A 52 8.95 -8.95 -14.33
N THR A 53 7.76 -9.54 -14.18
CA THR A 53 6.57 -9.13 -14.94
C THR A 53 6.11 -7.72 -14.57
N THR A 54 5.64 -6.96 -15.55
CA THR A 54 4.98 -5.66 -15.36
C THR A 54 3.70 -5.83 -14.56
N MET A 55 3.53 -5.01 -13.53
CA MET A 55 2.31 -4.98 -12.71
C MET A 55 1.20 -4.23 -13.44
N ILE A 56 -0.03 -4.67 -13.20
CA ILE A 56 -1.26 -3.99 -13.60
C ILE A 56 -2.02 -3.54 -12.35
N TRP A 57 -2.90 -2.55 -12.50
CA TRP A 57 -3.76 -2.12 -11.41
C TRP A 57 -4.91 -3.10 -11.20
N ASP A 58 -5.21 -3.42 -9.94
CA ASP A 58 -6.36 -4.22 -9.55
C ASP A 58 -7.22 -3.45 -8.52
N ASN A 59 -8.49 -3.23 -8.87
CA ASN A 59 -9.41 -2.44 -8.03
C ASN A 59 -9.82 -3.19 -6.74
N GLY A 60 -9.84 -4.53 -6.75
CA GLY A 60 -10.11 -5.34 -5.56
C GLY A 60 -8.97 -5.24 -4.55
N LEU A 61 -7.72 -5.25 -5.03
CA LEU A 61 -6.54 -5.00 -4.18
C LEU A 61 -6.51 -3.57 -3.64
N GLN A 62 -6.91 -2.57 -4.45
CA GLN A 62 -7.07 -1.19 -3.97
C GLN A 62 -8.07 -1.12 -2.82
N ALA A 63 -9.27 -1.70 -2.98
CA ALA A 63 -10.30 -1.67 -1.95
C ALA A 63 -9.85 -2.36 -0.66
N THR A 64 -9.14 -3.49 -0.79
CA THR A 64 -8.58 -4.23 0.36
C THR A 64 -7.51 -3.41 1.07
N ALA A 65 -6.60 -2.77 0.31
CA ALA A 65 -5.58 -1.89 0.87
C ALA A 65 -6.17 -0.65 1.55
N GLN A 66 -7.22 -0.05 0.98
CA GLN A 66 -7.93 1.07 1.61
C GLN A 66 -8.57 0.65 2.92
N LYS A 67 -9.30 -0.48 2.96
CA LYS A 67 -9.88 -1.03 4.18
C LYS A 67 -8.81 -1.25 5.27
N LYS A 68 -7.62 -1.73 4.89
CA LYS A 68 -6.49 -1.86 5.82
C LYS A 68 -6.01 -0.49 6.32
N ALA A 69 -5.79 0.48 5.43
CA ALA A 69 -5.40 1.82 5.83
C ALA A 69 -6.43 2.46 6.78
N ASP A 70 -7.72 2.30 6.50
CA ASP A 70 -8.83 2.83 7.30
C ASP A 70 -8.91 2.22 8.71
N SER A 71 -8.37 1.00 8.90
CA SER A 71 -8.31 0.38 10.23
C SER A 71 -7.34 1.08 11.17
N CYS A 72 -6.38 1.84 10.63
CA CYS A 72 -5.31 2.49 11.36
C CYS A 72 -4.46 1.54 12.25
N VAL A 73 -4.50 0.23 11.98
CA VAL A 73 -3.71 -0.77 12.71
C VAL A 73 -2.47 -1.13 11.89
N PHE A 74 -1.30 -0.73 12.39
CA PHE A 74 0.00 -1.09 11.81
C PHE A 74 0.38 -2.54 12.19
N SER A 75 -0.23 -3.50 11.50
CA SER A 75 0.04 -4.93 11.65
C SER A 75 -0.14 -5.64 10.31
N HIS A 76 0.39 -6.86 10.19
CA HIS A 76 0.05 -7.72 9.07
C HIS A 76 -1.43 -8.13 9.12
N ASP A 77 -2.05 -8.23 7.95
CA ASP A 77 -3.37 -8.81 7.78
C ASP A 77 -3.32 -10.33 7.86
N THR A 78 -4.40 -10.92 8.35
CA THR A 78 -4.61 -12.36 8.21
C THR A 78 -4.88 -12.72 6.75
N SER A 79 -4.77 -14.00 6.38
CA SER A 79 -5.11 -14.43 5.01
C SER A 79 -6.57 -14.13 4.64
N ALA A 80 -7.49 -14.12 5.61
CA ALA A 80 -8.89 -13.79 5.38
C ALA A 80 -9.07 -12.29 5.04
N ASP A 81 -8.34 -11.42 5.73
CA ASP A 81 -8.39 -9.97 5.54
C ASP A 81 -7.85 -9.53 4.17
N ARG A 82 -7.00 -10.36 3.53
CA ARG A 82 -6.39 -10.09 2.21
C ARG A 82 -7.30 -10.39 1.03
N THR A 83 -8.44 -11.03 1.25
CA THR A 83 -9.36 -11.41 0.16
C THR A 83 -10.29 -10.24 -0.18
N PRO A 84 -10.33 -9.76 -1.44
CA PRO A 84 -11.27 -8.71 -1.83
C PRO A 84 -12.73 -9.14 -1.61
N ALA A 85 -13.57 -8.18 -1.23
CA ALA A 85 -15.00 -8.44 -0.98
C ALA A 85 -15.68 -9.07 -2.21
N GLY A 86 -16.44 -10.14 -1.99
CA GLY A 86 -17.14 -10.87 -3.05
C GLY A 86 -16.24 -11.81 -3.88
N GLN A 87 -14.97 -11.97 -3.52
CA GLN A 87 -14.09 -13.01 -4.07
C GLN A 87 -13.98 -14.17 -3.09
N ALA A 88 -13.99 -15.40 -3.60
CA ALA A 88 -13.61 -16.54 -2.78
C ALA A 88 -12.16 -16.35 -2.31
N SER A 89 -11.87 -16.72 -1.06
CA SER A 89 -10.50 -16.87 -0.57
C SER A 89 -9.85 -18.00 -1.37
N ASN A 90 -9.34 -17.67 -2.54
CA ASN A 90 -8.64 -18.59 -3.42
C ASN A 90 -7.15 -18.49 -3.12
N GLN A 91 -6.38 -19.46 -3.63
CA GLN A 91 -4.94 -19.46 -3.44
C GLN A 91 -4.30 -18.15 -3.93
N LEU A 92 -4.82 -17.52 -5.00
CA LEU A 92 -4.22 -16.33 -5.62
C LEU A 92 -4.07 -15.14 -4.65
N TYR A 93 -5.09 -14.81 -3.86
CA TYR A 93 -5.02 -13.69 -2.90
C TYR A 93 -4.20 -14.02 -1.65
N GLY A 94 -4.08 -15.31 -1.29
CA GLY A 94 -3.27 -15.76 -0.16
C GLY A 94 -1.76 -15.51 -0.33
N TRP A 95 -1.27 -15.43 -1.58
CA TRP A 95 0.15 -15.18 -1.89
C TRP A 95 0.52 -13.70 -1.98
N ILE A 96 -0.42 -12.78 -1.75
CA ILE A 96 -0.12 -11.35 -1.75
C ILE A 96 0.73 -11.04 -0.53
N GLY A 97 2.01 -10.76 -0.79
CA GLY A 97 2.98 -10.40 0.24
C GLY A 97 2.65 -9.06 0.88
N GLN A 98 3.00 -8.93 2.15
CA GLN A 98 2.88 -7.70 2.90
C GLN A 98 4.24 -7.35 3.47
N ASN A 99 4.74 -6.15 3.17
CA ASN A 99 5.94 -5.63 3.79
C ASN A 99 5.52 -4.56 4.80
N LEU A 100 5.86 -4.75 6.09
CA LEU A 100 5.77 -3.68 7.08
C LEU A 100 7.09 -2.89 7.02
N ALA A 101 7.06 -1.70 6.44
CA ALA A 101 8.19 -0.80 6.47
C ALA A 101 8.32 -0.18 7.87
N MET A 102 9.02 -0.87 8.77
CA MET A 102 9.41 -0.32 10.06
C MET A 102 10.59 0.63 9.83
N MET A 103 10.31 1.92 9.68
CA MET A 103 11.32 2.94 9.94
C MET A 103 11.45 2.98 11.47
N ALA A 104 12.45 2.33 12.05
CA ALA A 104 12.89 2.81 13.36
C ALA A 104 13.26 4.28 13.12
N SER A 105 12.50 5.23 13.67
CA SER A 105 13.02 6.59 13.74
C SER A 105 14.36 6.47 14.45
N SER A 106 15.45 6.90 13.81
CA SER A 106 16.79 6.84 14.37
C SER A 106 16.97 7.87 15.49
N THR A 107 16.12 7.80 16.50
CA THR A 107 16.29 8.39 17.83
C THR A 107 16.52 7.32 18.89
N GLY A 108 16.63 6.04 18.49
CA GLY A 108 17.16 4.97 19.32
C GLY A 108 18.62 4.73 19.00
N THR A 109 19.52 5.15 19.88
CA THR A 109 20.93 4.73 19.88
C THR A 109 21.02 3.21 19.90
N PHE A 110 21.70 2.63 18.92
CA PHE A 110 22.16 1.25 19.02
C PHE A 110 23.27 1.20 20.08
N ASN A 111 23.00 0.48 21.18
CA ASN A 111 24.00 0.03 22.15
C ASN A 111 24.16 -1.47 21.97
#